data_AF-A0A2W5FGI8-F1
#
_entry.id   AF-A0A2W5FGI8-F1
#
_cell.length_a   1.000
_cell.length_b   1.000
_cell.length_c   1.000
_cell.angle_alpha   90.00
_cell.angle_beta   90.00
_cell.angle_gamma   90.00
#
_symmetry.space_group_name_H-M   'P 1'
#
loop_
_entity.id
_entity.type
_entity.pdbx_description
1 polymer ?
#
loop_
_entity_poly.entity_id
_entity_poly.type
_entity_poly.pdbx_seq_one_letter_code
_entity_poly.pdbx_strand_id
1 'polypeptide(L)' 'MVNVDWKLAPKNARWWAVDANGEAHWFCEPDIAAFTDFWFSEPATAPSFEFNGDWRMSLTERPARFGLVR' A
#
# COMPACT_ATOMS: atom_id res chain seq x y z
N MET A 1 9.46 8.31 -9.90
CA MET A 1 8.74 8.16 -8.63
C MET A 1 7.27 8.35 -8.93
N VAL A 2 6.43 7.35 -8.66
CA VAL A 2 5.01 7.39 -9.02
C VAL A 2 4.26 8.33 -8.06
N ASN A 3 3.31 9.10 -8.58
CA ASN A 3 2.53 10.03 -7.77
C ASN A 3 1.29 9.32 -7.21
N VAL A 4 1.46 8.56 -6.14
CA VAL A 4 0.37 7.84 -5.46
C VAL A 4 -0.53 8.83 -4.71
N ASP A 5 -1.82 8.87 -5.02
CA ASP A 5 -2.79 9.61 -4.21
C ASP A 5 -3.23 8.79 -2.99
N TRP A 6 -2.51 8.99 -1.88
CA TRP A 6 -2.76 8.33 -0.60
C TRP A 6 -4.09 8.74 0.07
N LYS A 7 -4.86 9.68 -0.49
CA LYS A 7 -6.23 9.98 -0.02
C LYS A 7 -7.22 8.89 -0.39
N LEU A 8 -6.94 8.11 -1.45
CA LEU A 8 -7.75 6.97 -1.88
C LEU A 8 -7.41 5.68 -1.12
N ALA A 9 -6.29 5.68 -0.40
CA ALA A 9 -5.81 4.51 0.31
C ALA A 9 -6.65 4.23 1.57
N PRO A 10 -6.88 2.95 1.91
CA PRO A 10 -7.42 2.54 3.21
C PRO A 10 -6.64 3.16 4.38
N LYS A 11 -7.29 3.29 5.56
CA LYS A 11 -6.65 3.91 6.73
C LYS A 11 -5.37 3.20 7.16
N ASN A 12 -5.38 1.87 7.11
CA ASN A 12 -4.26 0.99 7.44
C ASN A 12 -3.34 0.69 6.25
N ALA A 13 -3.57 1.27 5.07
CA ALA A 13 -2.66 1.09 3.94
C ALA A 13 -1.29 1.68 4.27
N ARG A 14 -0.25 0.86 4.08
CA ARG A 14 1.14 1.22 4.33
C ARG A 14 2.00 1.20 3.08
N TRP A 15 1.71 0.31 2.13
CA TRP A 15 2.40 0.29 0.84
C TRP A 15 1.41 0.27 -0.31
N TRP A 16 1.88 0.76 -1.45
CA TRP A 16 1.26 0.63 -2.76
C TRP A 16 2.26 -0.05 -3.69
N ALA A 17 1.81 -1.04 -4.47
CA ALA A 17 2.64 -1.63 -5.52
C ALA A 17 1.78 -2.18 -6.67
N VAL A 18 2.42 -2.37 -7.81
CA VAL A 18 1.89 -3.04 -9.00
C VAL A 18 2.48 -4.44 -9.06
N ASP A 19 1.65 -5.43 -9.38
CA ASP A 19 2.08 -6.81 -9.57
C ASP A 19 2.56 -7.09 -11.01
N ALA A 20 2.96 -8.34 -11.26
CA ALA A 20 3.43 -8.75 -12.59
C ALA A 20 2.33 -8.73 -13.67
N ASN A 21 1.06 -8.68 -13.29
CA ASN A 21 -0.08 -8.59 -14.20
C ASN A 21 -0.44 -7.13 -14.53
N GLY A 22 0.20 -6.15 -13.88
CA GLY A 22 -0.11 -4.73 -14.04
C GLY A 22 -1.24 -4.25 -13.14
N GLU A 23 -1.69 -5.06 -12.17
CA GLU A 23 -2.71 -4.67 -11.21
C GLU A 23 -2.08 -3.98 -10.01
N ALA A 24 -2.69 -2.88 -9.56
CA ALA A 24 -2.21 -2.12 -8.42
C ALA A 24 -2.96 -2.51 -7.15
N HIS A 25 -2.23 -2.61 -6.04
CA HIS A 25 -2.75 -3.05 -4.75
C HIS A 25 -2.23 -2.18 -3.61
N TRP A 26 -3.09 -1.95 -2.62
CA TRP A 26 -2.73 -1.46 -1.30
C TRP A 26 -2.37 -2.64 -0.40
N PHE A 27 -1.20 -2.56 0.23
CA PHE A 27 -0.79 -3.48 1.28
C PHE A 27 -1.01 -2.79 2.63
N CYS A 28 -1.88 -3.39 3.43
CA CYS A 28 -2.29 -2.83 4.69
C CYS A 28 -1.53 -3.44 5.86
N GLU A 29 -1.34 -2.63 6.89
CA GLU A 29 -1.05 -3.18 8.21
C GLU A 29 -2.25 -4.04 8.64
N PRO A 30 -2.00 -5.23 9.20
CA PRO A 30 -3.03 -6.14 9.64
C PRO A 30 -3.83 -5.49 10.76
N ASP A 31 -5.12 -5.74 10.73
CA ASP A 31 -5.98 -5.51 11.86
C ASP A 31 -5.81 -6.70 12.81
N ILE A 32 -4.77 -6.65 13.65
CA ILE A 32 -4.48 -7.73 14.62
C ILE A 32 -5.55 -7.66 15.70
N ALA A 33 -6.63 -8.45 15.54
CA ALA A 33 -7.48 -8.80 16.66
C ALA A 33 -6.61 -9.54 17.69
N ALA A 34 -6.81 -9.28 18.98
CA ALA A 34 -5.96 -9.76 20.09
C ALA A 34 -5.79 -11.29 20.21
N PHE A 35 -6.34 -12.09 19.30
CA PHE A 35 -6.40 -13.55 19.33
C PHE A 35 -5.98 -14.24 18.02
N THR A 36 -5.40 -13.52 17.04
CA THR A 36 -4.94 -14.13 15.78
C THR A 36 -3.42 -14.14 15.68
N ASP A 37 -2.82 -15.33 15.74
CA ASP A 37 -1.37 -15.56 15.61
C ASP A 37 -0.87 -15.56 14.15
N PHE A 38 -1.71 -15.20 13.18
CA PHE A 38 -1.35 -15.15 11.77
C PHE A 38 -1.45 -13.71 11.23
N TRP A 39 -0.44 -13.32 10.44
CA TRP A 39 -0.40 -12.05 9.74
C TRP A 39 -0.92 -12.24 8.32
N PHE A 40 -2.14 -11.78 8.05
CA PHE A 40 -2.70 -11.78 6.70
C PHE A 40 -3.30 -10.41 6.40
N SER A 41 -2.93 -9.83 5.26
CA SER A 41 -3.61 -8.66 4.70
C SER A 41 -4.10 -9.07 3.33
N GLU A 42 -5.41 -9.06 3.12
CA GLU A 42 -5.94 -9.12 1.76
C GLU A 42 -5.39 -7.92 0.97
N PRO A 43 -4.84 -8.13 -0.24
CA PRO A 43 -4.46 -7.02 -1.09
C PRO A 43 -5.74 -6.28 -1.50
N ALA A 44 -5.87 -5.03 -1.07
CA ALA A 44 -7.00 -4.20 -1.46
C ALA A 44 -6.70 -3.55 -2.80
N THR A 45 -7.62 -3.65 -3.76
CA THR A 45 -7.43 -3.07 -5.10
C THR A 45 -7.14 -1.57 -5.03
N ALA A 46 -6.15 -1.13 -5.78
CA ALA A 46 -5.75 0.27 -5.89
C ALA A 46 -5.84 0.75 -7.35
N PRO A 47 -6.00 2.06 -7.58
CA PRO A 47 -5.73 2.64 -8.89
C PRO A 47 -4.24 2.47 -9.27
N SER A 48 -3.97 2.29 -10.55
CA SER A 48 -2.58 2.16 -11.06
C SER A 48 -1.83 3.49 -11.12
N PHE A 49 -2.51 4.63 -10.95
CA PHE A 49 -1.93 5.97 -11.04
C PHE A 49 -1.09 6.19 -12.31
N GLU A 50 -1.50 5.57 -13.41
CA GLU A 50 -0.82 5.59 -14.71
C GLU A 50 0.62 5.06 -14.66
N PHE A 51 0.94 4.20 -13.70
CA PHE A 51 2.23 3.54 -13.61
C PHE A 51 2.44 2.60 -14.79
N ASN A 52 3.46 2.88 -15.59
CA ASN A 52 3.85 2.10 -16.77
C ASN A 52 5.31 1.62 -16.70
N GLY A 53 5.88 1.52 -15.48
CA GLY A 53 7.27 1.09 -15.24
C GLY A 53 7.43 -0.39 -14.93
N ASP A 54 8.65 -0.82 -14.61
CA ASP A 54 8.89 -2.17 -14.07
C ASP A 54 8.16 -2.30 -12.73
N TRP A 55 7.25 -3.27 -12.64
CA TRP A 55 6.46 -3.56 -11.44
C TRP A 55 7.35 -3.79 -10.20
N ARG A 56 8.57 -4.31 -10.39
CA ARG A 56 9.56 -4.51 -9.30
C ARG A 56 10.00 -3.21 -8.64
N MET A 57 9.86 -2.09 -9.35
CA MET A 57 10.22 -0.75 -8.86
C MET A 57 9.01 0.04 -8.34
N SER A 58 7.81 -0.55 -8.36
CA SER A 58 6.57 0.14 -8.00
C SER A 58 6.37 0.32 -6.49
N LEU A 59 7.06 -0.48 -5.66
CA LEU A 59 6.89 -0.49 -4.20
C LEU A 59 7.08 0.91 -3.62
N THR A 60 5.98 1.51 -3.17
CA THR A 60 5.93 2.86 -2.64
C THR A 60 5.36 2.82 -1.23
N GLU A 61 6.14 3.26 -0.23
CA GLU A 61 5.68 3.40 1.16
C GLU A 61 4.87 4.67 1.34
N ARG A 62 3.83 4.60 2.19
CA ARG A 62 3.02 5.74 2.57
C ARG A 62 3.89 6.77 3.30
N PRO A 63 3.91 8.03 2.86
CA PRO A 63 4.62 9.07 3.57
C PRO A 63 4.14 9.15 5.02
N ALA A 64 5.08 9.18 5.97
CA ALA A 64 4.76 9.49 7.35
C ALA A 64 4.04 10.84 7.38
N ARG A 65 2.98 10.95 8.18
CA ARG A 65 2.33 12.24 8.43
C ARG A 65 3.37 13.11 9.13
N PHE A 66 4.04 13.99 8.40
CA PHE A 66 5.00 14.94 8.96
C PHE A 66 4.32 15.65 10.14
N GLY A 67 4.73 15.31 11.37
CA GLY A 67 4.12 15.87 12.58
C GLY A 67 4.16 15.05 13.88
N LEU A 68 4.58 13.78 13.87
CA LEU A 68 4.74 12.99 15.10
C LEU A 68 6.07 12.23 15.10
N VAL A 69 7.16 12.99 15.17
CA VAL A 69 8.41 12.49 15.77
C VAL A 69 8.29 12.82 17.26
N ARG A 70 8.20 11.80 18.10
CA ARG A 70 8.38 11.92 19.55
C ARG A 70 9.84 11.76 19.88
#